data_AF-A0A2T7DRG6-F1
#
_entry.id   AF-A0A2T7DRG6-F1
#
_cell.length_a   1.000
_cell.length_b   1.000
_cell.length_c   1.000
_cell.angle_alpha   90.00
_cell.angle_beta   90.00
_cell.angle_gamma   90.00
#
_symmetry.space_group_name_H-M   'P 1'
#
loop_
_entity.id
_entity.type
_entity.pdbx_description
1 polymer ?
#
loop_
_entity_poly.entity_id
_entity_poly.type
_entity_poly.pdbx_seq_one_letter_code
_entity_poly.pdbx_strand_id
1 'polypeptide(L)'
;MATTMAHHGPRQAESLLLPQIRLAITAWCSLLPSSGASAYTGNHTATMPPVPCSPDQATALLRLKRSFTATNYSIVAFRSWRAGTDCCRWTGVRCGHRDGRVTSLDLGDRGLKSLRFSI
;
A
#
# COMPACT_ATOMS: atom_id res chain seq x y z
N MET A 1 37.52 -28.73 30.52
CA MET A 1 36.62 -28.12 31.53
C MET A 1 35.53 -27.43 30.74
N ALA A 2 34.37 -28.09 30.61
CA ALA A 2 33.27 -27.65 29.75
C ALA A 2 32.22 -26.95 30.61
N THR A 3 31.84 -25.72 30.24
CA THR A 3 30.73 -24.99 30.86
C THR A 3 29.50 -25.08 29.97
N THR A 4 28.44 -25.63 30.55
CA THR A 4 27.10 -25.86 29.99
C THR A 4 26.22 -24.61 30.03
N MET A 5 25.58 -24.35 28.89
CA MET A 5 24.19 -23.91 28.61
C MET A 5 23.51 -22.82 29.46
N ALA A 6 22.90 -21.85 28.77
CA ALA A 6 21.50 -21.46 29.01
C ALA A 6 20.89 -20.77 27.76
N HIS A 7 20.10 -21.53 27.00
CA HIS A 7 19.17 -20.99 26.00
C HIS A 7 17.90 -20.51 26.70
N HIS A 8 17.54 -19.24 26.52
CA HIS A 8 16.24 -18.69 26.94
C HIS A 8 15.22 -18.90 25.81
N GLY A 9 14.34 -19.89 25.98
CA GLY A 9 13.15 -20.08 25.15
C GLY A 9 11.96 -19.23 25.65
N PRO A 10 11.11 -18.70 24.76
CA PRO A 10 9.91 -17.98 25.15
C PRO A 10 8.82 -18.95 25.63
N ARG A 11 8.21 -18.63 26.78
CA ARG A 11 7.08 -19.35 27.36
C ARG A 11 5.84 -19.18 26.48
N GLN A 12 5.48 -20.25 25.77
CA GLN A 12 4.23 -20.36 25.03
C GLN A 12 3.09 -20.53 26.04
N ALA A 13 2.37 -19.44 26.33
CA ALA A 13 1.04 -19.49 26.93
C ALA A 13 0.04 -19.70 25.79
N GLU A 14 -0.10 -20.96 25.34
CA GLU A 14 -1.15 -21.30 24.38
C GLU A 14 -2.52 -21.21 25.07
N SER A 15 -3.31 -20.27 24.56
CA SER A 15 -4.68 -20.02 24.97
C SER A 15 -5.59 -21.10 24.35
N LEU A 16 -6.28 -21.83 25.21
CA LEU A 16 -7.04 -23.05 24.93
C LEU A 16 -8.39 -22.82 24.21
N LEU A 17 -8.50 -21.78 23.37
CA LEU A 17 -9.75 -21.39 22.70
C LEU A 17 -9.80 -21.67 21.19
N LEU A 18 -8.72 -22.17 20.59
CA LEU A 18 -8.65 -22.37 19.13
C LEU A 18 -9.23 -23.68 18.53
N PRO A 19 -9.70 -24.73 19.25
CA PRO A 19 -10.17 -25.92 18.55
C PRO A 19 -11.57 -25.74 17.93
N GLN A 20 -12.40 -24.84 18.46
CA GLN A 20 -13.81 -24.71 18.03
C GLN A 20 -13.98 -23.96 16.70
N ILE A 21 -13.08 -23.02 16.38
CA ILE A 21 -13.20 -22.19 15.17
C ILE A 21 -12.78 -22.95 13.91
N ARG A 22 -11.94 -23.99 14.04
CA ARG A 22 -11.38 -24.75 12.90
C ARG A 22 -12.39 -25.70 12.25
N LEU A 23 -13.38 -26.19 12.99
CA LEU A 23 -14.41 -27.10 12.45
C LEU A 23 -15.46 -26.39 11.60
N ALA A 24 -15.68 -25.08 11.80
CA ALA A 24 -16.65 -24.31 11.01
C ALA A 24 -16.15 -23.99 9.59
N ILE A 25 -14.83 -23.89 9.39
CA ILE A 25 -14.23 -23.47 8.11
C ILE A 25 -14.16 -24.64 7.12
N THR A 26 -13.93 -25.87 7.59
CA THR A 26 -13.81 -27.05 6.71
C THR A 26 -15.15 -27.52 6.15
N ALA A 27 -16.28 -27.23 6.82
CA ALA A 27 -17.61 -27.62 6.39
C ALA A 27 -18.17 -26.75 5.23
N TRP A 28 -17.65 -25.54 5.01
CA TRP A 28 -18.18 -24.61 4.00
C TRP A 28 -17.65 -24.87 2.57
N CYS A 29 -16.52 -25.57 2.42
CA CYS A 29 -15.95 -25.86 1.09
C CYS A 29 -16.66 -27.01 0.35
N SER A 30 -17.46 -27.83 1.03
CA SER A 30 -18.07 -29.02 0.43
C SER A 30 -19.40 -28.75 -0.30
N LEU A 31 -19.89 -27.50 -0.29
CA LEU A 31 -21.22 -27.15 -0.81
C LEU A 31 -21.22 -26.22 -2.03
N LEU A 32 -20.07 -25.95 -2.67
CA LEU A 32 -20.04 -25.09 -3.86
C LEU A 32 -20.19 -25.93 -5.15
N PRO A 33 -21.31 -25.82 -5.89
CA PRO A 33 -21.48 -26.52 -7.16
C PRO A 33 -20.49 -26.00 -8.21
N SER A 34 -19.76 -26.92 -8.82
CA SER A 34 -18.88 -26.71 -9.97
C SER A 34 -19.68 -26.16 -11.14
N SER A 35 -19.72 -24.83 -11.27
CA SER A 35 -20.35 -24.18 -12.43
C SER A 35 -19.41 -24.34 -13.63
N GLY A 36 -19.90 -25.01 -14.67
CA GLY A 36 -19.14 -25.39 -15.87
C GLY A 36 -18.49 -24.23 -16.60
N ALA A 37 -17.40 -24.53 -17.31
CA ALA A 37 -16.65 -23.57 -18.11
C ALA A 37 -17.51 -23.01 -19.26
N SER A 38 -17.85 -21.73 -19.19
CA SER A 38 -18.39 -21.00 -20.33
C SER A 38 -17.22 -20.37 -21.09
N ALA A 39 -16.97 -20.86 -22.31
CA ALA A 39 -15.97 -20.30 -23.21
C ALA A 39 -16.53 -19.02 -23.84
N TYR A 40 -16.18 -17.87 -23.27
CA TYR A 40 -16.44 -16.57 -23.88
C TYR A 40 -15.33 -16.27 -24.90
N THR A 41 -15.61 -16.46 -26.18
CA THR A 41 -14.79 -15.88 -27.26
C THR A 41 -15.22 -14.43 -27.46
N GLY A 42 -14.81 -13.57 -26.52
CA GLY A 42 -14.89 -12.11 -26.66
C GLY A 42 -13.60 -11.57 -27.27
N ASN A 43 -13.69 -10.86 -28.39
CA ASN A 43 -12.57 -10.09 -28.94
C ASN A 43 -12.29 -8.88 -28.03
N HIS A 44 -11.69 -9.14 -26.87
CA HIS A 44 -11.31 -8.11 -25.91
C HIS A 44 -10.05 -7.42 -26.41
N THR A 45 -10.19 -6.20 -26.96
CA THR A 45 -9.16 -5.20 -26.69
C THR A 45 -9.13 -5.03 -25.18
N ALA A 46 -8.24 -5.78 -24.51
CA ALA A 46 -8.12 -5.81 -23.07
C ALA A 46 -7.61 -4.45 -22.59
N THR A 47 -8.53 -3.51 -22.37
CA THR A 47 -8.25 -2.30 -21.60
C THR A 47 -8.01 -2.75 -20.17
N MET A 48 -6.73 -2.94 -19.81
CA MET A 48 -6.33 -3.24 -18.45
C MET A 48 -6.84 -2.11 -17.53
N PRO A 49 -7.54 -2.42 -16.43
CA PRO A 49 -7.91 -1.41 -15.47
C PRO A 49 -6.65 -0.70 -14.95
N PRO A 50 -6.68 0.63 -14.72
CA PRO A 50 -5.54 1.37 -14.22
C PRO A 50 -5.03 0.77 -12.91
N VAL A 51 -3.72 0.47 -12.83
CA VAL A 51 -3.10 -0.05 -11.61
C VAL A 51 -2.90 1.11 -10.63
N PRO A 52 -3.49 1.04 -9.42
CA PRO A 52 -3.35 2.11 -8.43
C PRO A 52 -1.94 2.15 -7.85
N CYS A 53 -1.58 3.32 -7.34
CA CYS A 53 -0.34 3.54 -6.60
C CYS A 53 -0.19 2.59 -5.40
N SER A 54 1.04 2.09 -5.18
CA SER A 54 1.36 1.33 -3.97
C SER A 54 1.23 2.19 -2.70
N PRO A 55 0.70 1.64 -1.58
CA PRO A 55 0.58 2.36 -0.31
C PRO A 55 1.91 2.92 0.21
N ASP A 56 3.01 2.22 -0.04
CA ASP A 56 4.35 2.64 0.40
C ASP A 56 4.82 3.89 -0.35
N GLN A 57 4.52 3.96 -1.66
CA GLN A 57 4.84 5.14 -2.46
C GLN A 57 4.01 6.35 -2.07
N ALA A 58 2.70 6.15 -1.85
CA ALA A 58 1.84 7.20 -1.30
C ALA A 58 2.36 7.70 0.06
N THR A 59 2.79 6.80 0.92
CA THR A 59 3.37 7.14 2.24
C THR A 59 4.67 7.93 2.11
N ALA A 60 5.57 7.52 1.22
CA ALA A 60 6.83 8.22 0.96
C ALA A 60 6.60 9.65 0.45
N LEU A 61 5.66 9.83 -0.48
CA LEU A 61 5.26 11.16 -0.97
C LEU A 61 4.64 12.01 0.15
N LEU A 62 3.80 11.44 1.01
CA LEU A 62 3.27 12.18 2.17
C LEU A 62 4.37 12.58 3.17
N ARG A 63 5.43 11.78 3.33
CA ARG A 63 6.60 12.16 4.13
C ARG A 63 7.37 13.31 3.48
N LEU A 64 7.56 13.27 2.16
CA LEU A 64 8.17 14.36 1.40
C LEU A 64 7.36 15.66 1.51
N LYS A 65 6.02 15.60 1.43
CA LYS A 65 5.16 16.76 1.69
C LYS A 65 5.45 17.40 3.05
N ARG A 66 5.69 16.59 4.09
CA ARG A 66 5.98 17.06 5.45
C ARG A 66 7.41 17.60 5.62
N SER A 67 8.30 17.41 4.66
CA SER A 67 9.66 17.99 4.71
C SER A 67 9.70 19.45 4.25
N PHE A 68 8.59 19.99 3.75
CA PHE A 68 8.49 21.38 3.31
C PHE A 68 7.67 22.23 4.29
N THR A 69 8.07 23.49 4.45
CA THR A 69 7.37 24.48 5.27
C THR A 69 6.07 24.84 4.58
N ALA A 70 4.97 24.84 5.35
CA ALA A 70 3.67 25.27 4.84
C ALA A 70 3.73 26.77 4.50
N THR A 71 3.69 27.09 3.20
CA THR A 71 3.42 28.43 2.67
C THR A 71 2.04 28.42 2.00
N ASN A 72 1.47 29.60 1.72
CA ASN A 72 0.18 29.67 1.03
C ASN A 72 0.23 28.93 -0.34
N TYR A 73 1.36 29.07 -1.05
CA TYR A 73 1.65 28.37 -2.31
C TYR A 73 1.80 26.86 -2.14
N SER A 74 2.49 26.39 -1.09
CA SER A 74 2.69 24.96 -0.87
C SER A 74 1.41 24.23 -0.44
N ILE A 75 0.50 24.92 0.23
CA ILE A 75 -0.82 24.37 0.60
C ILE A 75 -1.62 24.04 -0.66
N VAL A 76 -1.63 24.95 -1.64
CA VAL A 76 -2.27 24.73 -2.95
C VAL A 76 -1.58 23.58 -3.68
N ALA A 77 -0.24 23.60 -3.72
CA ALA A 77 0.58 22.58 -4.37
C ALA A 77 0.28 21.15 -3.89
N PHE A 78 0.05 20.98 -2.59
CA PHE A 78 -0.18 19.67 -1.98
C PHE A 78 -1.66 19.38 -1.66
N ARG A 79 -2.61 20.14 -2.22
CA ARG A 79 -4.04 19.98 -1.94
C ARG A 79 -4.57 18.61 -2.31
N SER A 80 -4.09 18.03 -3.42
CA SER A 80 -4.48 16.68 -3.86
C SER A 80 -3.77 15.56 -3.08
N TRP A 81 -2.67 15.86 -2.38
CA TRP A 81 -1.85 14.86 -1.69
C TRP A 81 -2.51 14.48 -0.35
N ARG A 82 -3.43 13.53 -0.41
CA ARG A 82 -4.27 13.09 0.70
C ARG A 82 -4.12 11.59 0.93
N ALA A 83 -3.88 11.19 2.17
CA ALA A 83 -3.89 9.78 2.54
C ALA A 83 -5.21 9.11 2.14
N GLY A 84 -5.15 7.84 1.73
CA GLY A 84 -6.31 7.07 1.28
C GLY A 84 -6.83 7.41 -0.12
N THR A 85 -6.13 8.27 -0.87
CA THR A 85 -6.43 8.52 -2.29
C THR A 85 -5.29 8.00 -3.16
N ASP A 86 -5.61 7.58 -4.40
CA ASP A 86 -4.62 7.09 -5.34
C ASP A 86 -3.59 8.17 -5.69
N CYS A 87 -2.32 7.90 -5.36
CA CYS A 87 -1.25 8.87 -5.54
C CYS A 87 -0.97 9.19 -7.02
N CYS A 88 -1.33 8.30 -7.94
CA CYS A 88 -1.20 8.55 -9.38
C CYS A 88 -2.17 9.64 -9.88
N ARG A 89 -3.16 10.02 -9.06
CA ARG A 89 -4.09 11.12 -9.35
C ARG A 89 -3.69 12.43 -8.67
N TRP A 90 -2.58 12.45 -7.94
CA TRP A 90 -2.12 13.67 -7.29
C TRP A 90 -1.46 14.61 -8.31
N THR A 91 -1.70 15.90 -8.14
CA THR A 91 -1.06 16.96 -8.92
C THR A 91 0.46 16.82 -8.84
N GLY A 92 1.11 16.78 -10.01
CA GLY A 92 2.55 16.65 -10.14
C GLY A 92 3.09 15.23 -9.98
N VAL A 93 2.26 14.21 -9.76
CA VAL A 93 2.70 12.80 -9.68
C VAL A 93 2.38 12.09 -10.99
N ARG A 94 3.38 11.42 -11.58
CA ARG A 94 3.18 10.55 -12.75
C ARG A 94 3.54 9.12 -12.40
N CYS A 95 2.69 8.19 -12.81
CA CYS A 95 2.90 6.76 -12.62
C CYS A 95 3.11 6.01 -13.93
N GLY A 96 3.83 4.88 -13.85
CA GLY A 96 3.89 3.87 -14.89
C GLY A 96 2.51 3.25 -15.11
N HIS A 97 2.10 3.12 -16.37
CA HIS A 97 0.76 2.66 -16.72
C HIS A 97 0.51 1.19 -16.37
N ARG A 98 1.58 0.37 -16.28
CA ARG A 98 1.48 -1.07 -16.08
C ARG A 98 1.57 -1.54 -14.63
N ASP A 99 2.25 -0.77 -13.77
CA ASP A 99 2.58 -1.20 -12.42
C ASP A 99 2.19 -0.18 -11.34
N GLY A 100 1.61 0.97 -11.71
CA GLY A 100 1.21 2.01 -10.76
C GLY A 100 2.37 2.65 -10.00
N ARG A 101 3.62 2.40 -10.44
CA ARG A 101 4.83 2.93 -9.81
C ARG A 101 4.98 4.40 -10.15
N VAL A 102 5.28 5.25 -9.17
CA VAL A 102 5.63 6.65 -9.44
C VAL A 102 6.94 6.70 -10.22
N THR A 103 6.91 7.32 -11.38
CA THR A 103 8.05 7.45 -12.31
C THR A 103 8.55 8.89 -12.43
N SER A 104 7.73 9.87 -12.07
CA SER A 104 8.12 11.27 -12.11
C SER A 104 7.33 12.10 -11.10
N LEU A 105 8.00 13.12 -10.57
CA LEU A 105 7.47 14.07 -9.62
C LEU A 105 7.81 15.49 -10.06
N ASP A 106 6.79 16.30 -10.30
CA ASP A 106 6.91 17.72 -10.62
C ASP A 106 6.60 18.56 -9.37
N LEU A 107 7.65 19.21 -8.84
CA LEU A 107 7.59 20.10 -7.69
C LEU A 107 7.85 21.58 -8.04
N GLY A 108 7.98 21.92 -9.33
CA GLY A 108 8.34 23.27 -9.79
C GLY A 108 7.28 24.31 -9.46
N ASP A 109 7.70 25.58 -9.27
CA ASP A 109 6.82 26.74 -9.07
C ASP A 109 5.81 26.64 -7.91
N ARG A 110 6.06 25.76 -6.94
CA ARG A 110 5.17 25.49 -5.80
C ARG A 110 5.51 26.27 -4.52
N GLY A 111 6.50 27.17 -4.57
CA GLY A 111 6.91 27.99 -3.41
C GLY A 111 7.35 27.14 -2.20
N LEU A 112 7.97 25.98 -2.46
CA LEU A 112 8.40 25.03 -1.44
C LEU A 112 9.65 25.54 -0.72
N LYS A 113 9.60 25.60 0.61
CA LYS A 113 10.78 25.86 1.46
C LYS A 113 11.08 24.61 2.25
N SER A 114 12.34 24.20 2.36
CA SER A 114 12.72 23.04 3.17
C SER A 114 12.56 23.36 4.66
N LEU A 115 12.02 22.42 5.44
CA LEU A 115 11.99 22.50 6.92
C LEU A 115 13.29 22.02 7.57
N ARG A 116 14.16 21.34 6.82
CA ARG A 116 15.34 20.64 7.38
C ARG A 116 16.62 21.49 7.43
N PHE A 117 16.56 22.77 7.08
CA PHE A 117 17.69 23.69 7.17
C PHE A 117 17.24 25.04 7.71
N SER A 118 17.18 25.14 9.04
CA SER A 118 17.34 26.41 9.74
C SER A 118 18.77 26.41 10.27
N ILE A 119 19.62 27.29 9.74
CA ILE A 119 20.97 27.58 10.25
C ILE A 119 20.89 28.83 11.13
#